data_AF-A0A8T4V342-F1
#
_entry.id   AF-A0A8T4V342-F1
#
_cell.length_a   1.000
_cell.length_b   1.000
_cell.length_c   1.000
_cell.angle_alpha   90.00
_cell.angle_beta   90.00
_cell.angle_gamma   90.00
#
_symmetry.space_group_name_H-M   'P 1'
#
loop_
_entity.id
_entity.type
_entity.pdbx_description
1 polymer ?
#
loop_
_entity_poly.entity_id
_entity_poly.type
_entity_poly.pdbx_seq_one_letter_code
_entity_poly.pdbx_strand_id
1 'polypeptide(L)'
;MKQLVFVQDEEIEKQLKIETELISIIDVPLVKLRNEIQKNKGLVIINGGDENINRAAVENKSVDILLNPERNNQKDSLFFRRSGLNHVLCELARKNDVAIGFNFSNILNSEGRERAKILGRMRQNYKLCKKYRVKMVFSSFAKKKYELRSSDCLKTFERVLNS
;
A
#
# COMPACT_ATOMS: atom_id res chain seq x y z
N MET A 1 -15.84 4.11 -12.27
CA MET A 1 -14.74 3.69 -11.38
C MET A 1 -14.69 4.73 -10.27
N LYS A 2 -15.10 4.41 -9.03
CA LYS A 2 -15.12 5.37 -7.92
C LYS A 2 -13.67 5.81 -7.64
N GLN A 3 -13.36 7.08 -7.84
CA GLN A 3 -12.07 7.65 -7.44
C GLN A 3 -12.13 7.87 -5.94
N LEU A 4 -11.44 7.01 -5.18
CA LEU A 4 -11.26 7.21 -3.75
C LEU A 4 -10.08 8.16 -3.56
N VAL A 5 -10.35 9.37 -3.08
CA VAL A 5 -9.32 10.36 -2.74
C VAL A 5 -9.12 10.33 -1.23
N PHE A 6 -7.88 10.03 -0.82
CA PHE A 6 -7.52 9.71 0.56
C PHE A 6 -6.80 10.87 1.25
N VAL A 7 -7.31 12.09 1.08
CA VAL A 7 -6.83 13.28 1.79
C VAL A 7 -8.05 14.10 2.16
N GLN A 8 -8.25 14.30 3.46
CA GLN A 8 -9.27 15.22 3.95
C GLN A 8 -8.76 16.65 3.72
N ASP A 9 -9.18 17.23 2.62
CA ASP A 9 -8.92 18.63 2.28
C ASP A 9 -10.24 19.21 1.78
N GLU A 10 -10.92 19.96 2.64
CA GLU A 10 -12.23 20.56 2.34
C GLU A 10 -12.19 21.49 1.13
N GLU A 11 -11.04 22.13 0.85
CA GLU A 11 -10.87 22.94 -0.36
C GLU A 11 -10.86 22.04 -1.59
N ILE A 12 -10.18 20.90 -1.54
CA ILE A 12 -10.13 19.92 -2.63
C ILE A 12 -11.49 19.24 -2.83
N GLU A 13 -12.21 18.90 -1.76
CA GLU A 13 -13.58 18.34 -1.84
C GLU A 13 -14.52 19.31 -2.55
N LYS A 14 -14.49 20.58 -2.17
CA LYS A 14 -15.28 21.64 -2.81
C LYS A 14 -14.87 21.88 -4.26
N GLN A 15 -13.56 21.87 -4.53
CA GLN A 15 -13.02 22.14 -5.86
C GLN A 15 -13.27 20.98 -6.85
N LEU A 16 -13.15 19.74 -6.40
CA LEU A 16 -13.30 18.54 -7.23
C LEU A 16 -14.69 17.91 -7.16
N LYS A 17 -15.57 18.37 -6.26
CA LYS A 17 -16.93 17.83 -6.01
C LYS A 17 -16.90 16.32 -5.73
N ILE A 18 -16.00 15.91 -4.84
CA ILE A 18 -15.84 14.51 -4.42
C ILE A 18 -16.01 14.41 -2.90
N GLU A 19 -16.52 13.29 -2.41
CA GLU A 19 -16.52 12.95 -0.98
C GLU A 19 -15.19 12.26 -0.64
N THR A 20 -14.47 12.75 0.36
CA THR A 20 -13.30 12.03 0.91
C THR A 20 -13.69 11.32 2.20
N GLU A 21 -13.13 10.12 2.41
CA GLU A 21 -13.24 9.43 3.70
C GLU A 21 -11.92 9.59 4.46
N LEU A 22 -12.01 9.93 5.74
CA LEU A 22 -10.85 9.94 6.63
C LEU A 22 -10.32 8.52 6.76
N ILE A 23 -9.15 8.28 6.20
CA ILE A 23 -8.44 7.03 6.39
C ILE A 23 -7.39 7.22 7.47
N SER A 24 -7.53 6.48 8.55
CA SER A 24 -6.47 6.28 9.52
C SER A 24 -5.45 5.28 8.95
N ILE A 25 -4.34 5.79 8.43
CA ILE A 25 -3.16 4.95 8.15
C ILE A 25 -2.47 4.69 9.49
N ILE A 26 -2.57 3.45 9.97
CA ILE A 26 -1.96 3.02 11.22
C ILE A 26 -0.49 2.69 10.93
N ASP A 27 0.42 3.50 11.47
CA ASP A 27 1.87 3.29 11.46
C ASP A 27 2.35 3.22 12.93
N VAL A 28 2.22 2.04 13.54
CA VAL A 28 2.56 1.81 14.95
C VAL A 28 3.41 0.55 15.12
N PRO A 29 4.22 0.47 16.19
CA PRO A 29 4.96 -0.76 16.50
C PRO A 29 4.04 -1.97 16.67
N LEU A 30 4.56 -3.17 16.35
CA LEU A 30 3.82 -4.44 16.38
C LEU A 30 3.00 -4.66 17.66
N VAL A 31 3.57 -4.31 18.82
CA VAL A 31 2.93 -4.48 20.14
C VAL A 31 1.59 -3.74 20.25
N LYS A 32 1.49 -2.56 19.63
CA LYS A 32 0.28 -1.72 19.68
C LYS A 32 -0.69 -2.00 18.51
N LEU A 33 -0.21 -2.66 17.47
CA LEU A 33 -0.93 -2.85 16.20
C LEU A 33 -2.31 -3.48 16.41
N ARG A 34 -2.41 -4.55 17.20
CA ARG A 34 -3.70 -5.24 17.45
C ARG A 34 -4.72 -4.33 18.12
N ASN A 35 -4.30 -3.57 19.13
CA ASN A 35 -5.17 -2.67 19.87
C ASN A 35 -5.66 -1.52 18.97
N GLU A 36 -4.79 -0.98 18.13
CA GLU A 36 -5.17 0.11 17.20
C GLU A 36 -6.10 -0.38 16.09
N ILE A 37 -5.92 -1.60 15.58
CA ILE A 37 -6.86 -2.20 14.61
C ILE A 37 -8.26 -2.31 15.23
N GLN A 38 -8.37 -2.79 16.47
CA GLN A 38 -9.67 -2.99 17.14
C GLN A 38 -10.40 -1.68 17.48
N LYS A 39 -9.67 -0.58 17.70
CA LYS A 39 -10.27 0.73 18.01
C LYS A 39 -10.89 1.40 16.79
N ASN A 40 -10.40 1.10 15.58
CA ASN A 40 -10.87 1.75 14.37
C ASN A 40 -12.20 1.15 13.91
N LYS A 41 -13.16 2.03 13.60
CA LYS A 41 -14.52 1.65 13.14
C LYS A 41 -14.72 1.79 11.62
N GLY A 42 -13.73 2.31 10.91
CA GLY A 42 -13.75 2.53 9.46
C GLY A 42 -12.74 1.66 8.72
N LEU A 43 -12.36 2.09 7.53
CA LEU A 43 -11.38 1.39 6.71
C LEU A 43 -10.01 1.41 7.38
N VAL A 44 -9.45 0.23 7.63
CA VAL A 44 -8.19 0.03 8.33
C VAL A 44 -7.07 -0.19 7.33
N ILE A 45 -6.17 0.78 7.25
CA ILE A 45 -4.94 0.66 6.47
C ILE A 45 -3.75 0.53 7.39
N ILE A 46 -2.97 -0.53 7.23
CA ILE A 46 -1.72 -0.73 7.96
C ILE A 46 -0.54 -0.33 7.09
N ASN A 47 0.33 0.53 7.62
CA ASN A 47 1.62 0.80 7.01
C ASN A 47 2.61 -0.30 7.39
N GLY A 48 3.06 -1.06 6.39
CA GLY A 48 4.00 -2.16 6.54
C GLY A 48 5.46 -1.72 6.53
N GLY A 49 6.31 -2.69 6.22
CA GLY A 49 7.76 -2.50 6.07
C GLY A 49 8.58 -3.35 7.03
N ASP A 50 8.02 -3.72 8.18
CA ASP A 50 8.54 -4.81 9.00
C ASP A 50 7.86 -6.13 8.62
N GLU A 51 8.61 -7.23 8.59
CA GLU A 51 8.07 -8.53 8.18
C GLU A 51 6.98 -9.03 9.15
N ASN A 52 7.13 -8.76 10.44
CA ASN A 52 6.13 -9.15 11.44
C ASN A 52 4.89 -8.27 11.35
N ILE A 53 5.04 -6.97 11.04
CA ILE A 53 3.91 -6.07 10.79
C ILE A 53 3.16 -6.50 9.54
N ASN A 54 3.87 -6.78 8.43
CA ASN A 54 3.27 -7.27 7.19
C ASN A 54 2.46 -8.55 7.43
N ARG A 55 3.03 -9.49 8.19
CA ARG A 55 2.35 -10.74 8.59
C ARG A 55 1.11 -10.46 9.42
N ALA A 56 1.24 -9.70 10.50
CA ALA A 56 0.12 -9.40 11.39
C ALA A 56 -1.01 -8.66 10.67
N ALA A 57 -0.69 -7.82 9.69
CA ALA A 57 -1.67 -7.13 8.86
C ALA A 57 -2.48 -8.11 8.00
N VAL A 58 -1.81 -9.01 7.25
CA VAL A 58 -2.52 -9.95 6.37
C VAL A 58 -3.21 -11.10 7.11
N GLU A 59 -2.80 -11.41 8.33
CA GLU A 59 -3.44 -12.42 9.18
C GLU A 59 -4.76 -11.91 9.80
N ASN A 60 -4.93 -10.60 9.94
CA ASN A 60 -6.09 -10.00 10.58
C ASN A 60 -7.15 -9.56 9.56
N LYS A 61 -8.33 -10.17 9.62
CA LYS A 61 -9.48 -9.86 8.73
C LYS A 61 -10.06 -8.46 8.93
N SER A 62 -9.74 -7.79 10.04
CA SER A 62 -10.15 -6.41 10.29
C SER A 62 -9.24 -5.38 9.59
N VAL A 63 -8.23 -5.82 8.83
CA VAL A 63 -7.38 -4.95 8.02
C VAL A 63 -7.86 -5.00 6.57
N ASP A 64 -8.14 -3.84 5.99
CA ASP A 64 -8.59 -3.76 4.60
C ASP A 64 -7.41 -3.69 3.63
N ILE A 65 -6.38 -2.92 3.97
CA ILE A 65 -5.22 -2.67 3.09
C ILE A 65 -3.91 -2.75 3.86
N LEU A 66 -2.96 -3.54 3.36
CA LEU A 66 -1.55 -3.45 3.72
C LEU A 66 -0.82 -2.55 2.72
N LEU A 67 -0.28 -1.43 3.21
CA LEU A 67 0.54 -0.50 2.42
C LEU A 67 2.02 -0.73 2.63
N ASN A 68 2.81 -0.39 1.60
CA ASN A 68 4.26 -0.30 1.64
C ASN A 68 4.99 -1.54 2.24
N PRO A 69 4.59 -2.79 1.96
CA PRO A 69 5.30 -3.95 2.49
C PRO A 69 6.80 -3.96 2.11
N GLU A 70 7.16 -3.31 1.00
CA GLU A 70 8.54 -3.17 0.51
C GLU A 70 9.42 -2.18 1.28
N ARG A 71 8.84 -1.39 2.21
CA ARG A 71 9.50 -0.35 3.01
C ARG A 71 10.36 -0.97 4.12
N ASN A 72 11.40 -1.70 3.74
CA ASN A 72 12.37 -2.28 4.67
C ASN A 72 13.81 -1.88 4.30
N ASN A 73 14.66 -1.83 5.34
CA ASN A 73 16.07 -1.49 5.20
C ASN A 73 16.95 -2.70 4.84
N GLN A 74 16.36 -3.87 4.65
CA GLN A 74 17.11 -5.09 4.36
C GLN A 74 17.69 -5.01 2.94
N LYS A 75 18.89 -5.56 2.73
CA LYS A 75 19.50 -5.61 1.38
C LYS A 75 18.83 -6.67 0.54
N ASP A 76 18.63 -6.38 -0.75
CA ASP A 76 18.14 -7.37 -1.70
C ASP A 76 19.15 -8.52 -1.82
N SER A 77 18.63 -9.74 -1.98
CA SER A 77 19.44 -10.93 -2.24
C SER A 77 19.83 -10.99 -3.72
N LEU A 78 20.83 -11.80 -4.05
CA LEU A 78 21.25 -12.03 -5.43
C LEU A 78 20.10 -12.63 -6.28
N PHE A 79 19.25 -13.46 -5.66
CA PHE A 79 18.19 -14.20 -6.35
C PHE A 79 16.79 -13.58 -6.24
N PHE A 80 16.56 -12.73 -5.23
CA PHE A 80 15.25 -12.13 -4.99
C PHE A 80 15.36 -10.80 -4.25
N ARG A 81 14.39 -9.91 -4.49
CA ARG A 81 14.29 -8.65 -3.76
C ARG A 81 13.60 -8.89 -2.43
N ARG A 82 14.06 -8.22 -1.38
CA ARG A 82 13.38 -8.24 -0.09
C ARG A 82 12.20 -7.27 -0.14
N SER A 83 11.16 -7.67 -0.87
CA SER A 83 9.98 -6.83 -1.16
C SER A 83 8.90 -6.90 -0.08
N GLY A 84 9.11 -7.68 0.98
CA GLY A 84 8.23 -7.78 2.14
C GLY A 84 6.99 -8.65 1.96
N LEU A 85 6.77 -9.20 0.76
CA LEU A 85 5.78 -10.24 0.50
C LEU A 85 6.44 -11.54 0.06
N ASN A 86 5.80 -12.64 0.40
CA ASN A 86 6.10 -13.98 -0.07
C ASN A 86 4.79 -14.71 -0.38
N HIS A 87 4.89 -15.97 -0.83
CA HIS A 87 3.73 -16.78 -1.17
C HIS A 87 2.76 -16.99 0.01
N VAL A 88 3.28 -17.27 1.21
CA VAL A 88 2.46 -17.45 2.43
C VAL A 88 1.68 -16.19 2.76
N LEU A 89 2.33 -15.03 2.74
CA LEU A 89 1.68 -13.74 3.01
C LEU A 89 0.61 -13.41 1.96
N CYS A 90 0.85 -13.75 0.69
CA CYS A 90 -0.14 -13.55 -0.36
C CYS A 90 -1.36 -14.47 -0.19
N GLU A 91 -1.15 -15.72 0.19
CA GLU A 91 -2.24 -16.65 0.48
C GLU A 91 -3.09 -16.20 1.68
N LEU A 92 -2.43 -15.71 2.74
CA LEU A 92 -3.10 -15.11 3.90
C LEU A 92 -3.90 -13.87 3.50
N ALA A 93 -3.28 -12.96 2.74
CA ALA A 93 -3.95 -11.75 2.25
C ALA A 93 -5.20 -12.09 1.44
N ARG A 94 -5.11 -13.05 0.50
CA ARG A 94 -6.27 -13.52 -0.25
C ARG A 94 -7.33 -14.18 0.65
N LYS A 95 -6.92 -15.01 1.61
CA LYS A 95 -7.85 -15.74 2.49
C LYS A 95 -8.62 -14.80 3.42
N ASN A 96 -7.98 -13.74 3.88
CA ASN A 96 -8.54 -12.77 4.82
C ASN A 96 -9.09 -11.51 4.13
N ASP A 97 -9.11 -11.51 2.80
CA ASP A 97 -9.58 -10.40 1.96
C ASP A 97 -8.82 -9.07 2.15
N VAL A 98 -7.56 -9.14 2.57
CA VAL A 98 -6.67 -7.98 2.73
C VAL A 98 -6.08 -7.62 1.38
N ALA A 99 -6.30 -6.39 0.92
CA ALA A 99 -5.72 -5.89 -0.31
C ALA A 99 -4.29 -5.38 -0.10
N ILE A 100 -3.47 -5.46 -1.15
CA ILE A 100 -2.12 -4.89 -1.16
C ILE A 100 -2.16 -3.54 -1.86
N GLY A 101 -1.78 -2.49 -1.14
CA GLY A 101 -1.76 -1.13 -1.66
C GLY A 101 -0.42 -0.75 -2.27
N PHE A 102 -0.45 -0.23 -3.50
CA PHE A 102 0.70 0.30 -4.22
C PHE A 102 0.70 1.82 -4.13
N ASN A 103 1.62 2.35 -3.33
CA ASN A 103 1.70 3.76 -3.00
C ASN A 103 2.57 4.55 -3.98
N PHE A 104 1.93 5.36 -4.82
CA PHE A 104 2.66 6.19 -5.78
C PHE A 104 3.48 7.32 -5.12
N SER A 105 3.03 7.88 -3.99
CA SER A 105 3.75 8.94 -3.27
C SER A 105 5.17 8.50 -2.87
N ASN A 106 5.39 7.22 -2.55
CA ASN A 106 6.73 6.70 -2.25
C ASN A 106 7.70 6.81 -3.44
N ILE A 107 7.21 6.56 -4.65
CA ILE A 107 8.03 6.69 -5.87
C ILE A 107 8.29 8.16 -6.18
N LEU A 108 7.27 9.00 -6.01
CA LEU A 108 7.36 10.43 -6.23
C LEU A 108 8.40 11.10 -5.31
N ASN A 109 8.43 10.71 -4.04
CA ASN A 109 9.27 11.30 -2.99
C ASN A 109 10.62 10.58 -2.77
N SER A 110 10.95 9.55 -3.56
CA SER A 110 12.27 8.90 -3.55
C SER A 110 13.07 9.29 -4.77
N GLU A 111 14.40 9.19 -4.75
CA GLU A 111 15.26 9.57 -5.87
C GLU A 111 16.34 8.52 -6.19
N GLY A 112 16.90 8.61 -7.40
CA GLY A 112 18.05 7.81 -7.84
C GLY A 112 17.90 6.31 -7.57
N ARG A 113 18.89 5.75 -6.86
CA ARG A 113 18.96 4.32 -6.53
C ARG A 113 17.80 3.86 -5.67
N GLU A 114 17.32 4.69 -4.74
CA GLU A 114 16.24 4.29 -3.84
C GLU A 114 14.91 4.18 -4.60
N ARG A 115 14.61 5.14 -5.50
CA ARG A 115 13.44 5.05 -6.37
C ARG A 115 13.45 3.76 -7.20
N ALA A 116 14.59 3.43 -7.80
CA ALA A 116 14.76 2.20 -8.59
C ALA A 116 14.57 0.93 -7.73
N LYS A 117 15.07 0.93 -6.50
CA LYS A 117 14.92 -0.17 -5.53
C LYS A 117 13.45 -0.38 -5.15
N ILE A 118 12.75 0.69 -4.75
CA ILE A 118 11.33 0.65 -4.39
C ILE A 118 10.52 0.13 -5.58
N LEU A 119 10.73 0.69 -6.78
CA LEU A 119 10.01 0.26 -7.99
C LEU A 119 10.25 -1.23 -8.30
N GLY A 120 11.50 -1.69 -8.19
CA GLY A 120 11.84 -3.10 -8.39
C GLY A 120 11.15 -4.02 -7.39
N ARG A 121 11.06 -3.62 -6.12
CA ARG A 121 10.33 -4.38 -5.08
C ARG A 121 8.83 -4.37 -5.31
N MET A 122 8.25 -3.24 -5.68
CA MET A 122 6.85 -3.15 -6.08
C MET A 122 6.54 -4.07 -7.26
N ARG A 123 7.40 -4.14 -8.28
CA ARG A 123 7.25 -5.09 -9.42
C ARG A 123 7.22 -6.54 -8.95
N GLN A 124 8.08 -6.91 -8.01
CA GLN A 124 8.06 -8.26 -7.42
C GLN A 124 6.76 -8.52 -6.66
N ASN A 125 6.32 -7.58 -5.83
CA ASN A 125 5.06 -7.68 -5.09
C ASN A 125 3.86 -7.79 -6.04
N TYR A 126 3.83 -7.01 -7.12
CA TYR A 126 2.78 -7.08 -8.14
C TYR A 126 2.70 -8.48 -8.77
N LYS A 127 3.85 -9.05 -9.17
CA LYS A 127 3.91 -10.42 -9.73
C LYS A 127 3.40 -11.46 -8.75
N LEU A 128 3.75 -11.35 -7.47
CA LEU A 128 3.24 -12.24 -6.42
C LEU A 128 1.73 -12.08 -6.24
N CYS A 129 1.24 -10.85 -6.10
CA CYS A 129 -0.19 -10.58 -5.93
C CYS A 129 -1.00 -11.11 -7.12
N LYS A 130 -0.52 -10.90 -8.35
CA LYS A 130 -1.14 -11.43 -9.58
C LYS A 130 -1.17 -12.95 -9.59
N LYS A 131 -0.05 -13.62 -9.23
CA LYS A 131 0.04 -15.08 -9.17
C LYS A 131 -0.94 -15.68 -8.17
N TYR A 132 -1.03 -15.09 -6.98
CA TYR A 132 -1.88 -15.58 -5.89
C TYR A 132 -3.27 -14.93 -5.86
N ARG A 133 -3.66 -14.17 -6.89
CA ARG A 133 -4.97 -13.50 -7.02
C ARG A 133 -5.34 -12.66 -5.80
N VAL A 134 -4.36 -11.93 -5.24
CA VAL A 134 -4.57 -10.98 -4.15
C VAL A 134 -5.16 -9.69 -4.73
N LYS A 135 -6.13 -9.09 -4.03
CA LYS A 135 -6.68 -7.78 -4.39
C LYS A 135 -5.57 -6.72 -4.33
N MET A 136 -5.51 -5.84 -5.31
CA MET A 136 -4.51 -4.78 -5.38
C MET A 136 -5.20 -3.42 -5.49
N VAL A 137 -4.68 -2.43 -4.77
CA VAL A 137 -5.19 -1.05 -4.80
C VAL A 137 -4.07 -0.12 -5.26
N PHE A 138 -4.30 0.62 -6.34
CA PHE A 138 -3.38 1.66 -6.82
C PHE A 138 -3.94 3.01 -6.45
N SER A 139 -3.20 3.77 -5.64
CA SER A 139 -3.58 5.14 -5.29
C SER A 139 -2.36 6.01 -5.07
N SER A 140 -2.57 7.32 -5.05
CA SER A 140 -1.52 8.28 -4.74
C SER A 140 -1.04 8.12 -3.29
N PHE A 141 -1.95 7.81 -2.36
CA PHE A 141 -1.73 7.89 -0.91
C PHE A 141 -0.94 9.15 -0.53
N ALA A 142 -1.35 10.26 -1.16
CA ALA A 142 -0.72 11.56 -1.08
C ALA A 142 -0.76 12.09 0.37
N LYS A 143 0.34 12.64 0.85
CA LYS A 143 0.38 13.39 2.13
C LYS A 143 0.17 14.89 1.91
N LYS A 144 0.36 15.36 0.68
CA LYS A 144 0.25 16.76 0.27
C LYS A 144 -0.56 16.85 -1.02
N LYS A 145 -1.28 17.94 -1.23
CA LYS A 145 -2.08 18.17 -2.45
C LYS A 145 -1.30 17.98 -3.77
N TYR A 146 -0.03 18.33 -3.79
CA TYR A 146 0.84 18.21 -4.98
C TYR A 146 1.23 16.77 -5.35
N GLU A 147 0.96 15.81 -4.47
CA GLU A 147 1.22 14.38 -4.69
C GLU A 147 -0.01 13.66 -5.27
N LEU A 148 -1.16 14.34 -5.37
CA LEU A 148 -2.35 13.80 -6.02
C LEU A 148 -2.07 13.53 -7.49
N ARG A 149 -2.63 12.43 -8.00
CA ARG A 149 -2.48 12.01 -9.39
C ARG A 149 -3.83 11.60 -9.94
N SER A 150 -4.03 11.86 -11.23
CA SER A 150 -5.22 11.42 -11.94
C SER A 150 -5.31 9.90 -11.99
N SER A 151 -6.52 9.38 -12.18
CA SER A 151 -6.74 7.94 -12.33
C SER A 151 -5.96 7.35 -13.51
N ASP A 152 -5.79 8.08 -14.61
CA ASP A 152 -5.02 7.60 -15.77
C ASP A 152 -3.52 7.49 -15.49
N CYS A 153 -2.97 8.39 -14.65
CA CYS A 153 -1.60 8.28 -14.17
C CYS A 153 -1.42 7.01 -13.33
N LEU A 154 -2.38 6.70 -12.45
CA LEU A 154 -2.33 5.50 -11.60
C LEU A 154 -2.50 4.20 -12.41
N LYS A 155 -3.35 4.18 -13.44
CA LYS A 155 -3.42 3.06 -14.40
C LYS A 155 -2.10 2.88 -15.15
N THR A 156 -1.45 3.97 -15.52
CA THR A 156 -0.14 3.92 -16.19
C THR A 156 0.93 3.37 -15.24
N PHE A 157 0.87 3.77 -13.97
CA PHE A 157 1.75 3.22 -12.93
C PHE A 157 1.57 1.69 -12.77
N GLU A 158 0.33 1.19 -12.75
CA GLU A 158 0.07 -0.26 -12.78
C GLU A 158 0.73 -0.94 -14.00
N ARG A 159 0.58 -0.36 -15.20
CA ARG A 159 1.19 -0.90 -16.43
C ARG A 159 2.72 -0.97 -16.33
N VAL A 160 3.36 0.05 -15.75
CA VAL A 160 4.81 0.06 -15.52
C VAL A 160 5.21 -1.07 -14.58
N LEU A 161 4.41 -1.38 -13.56
CA LEU A 161 4.69 -2.48 -12.64
C LEU A 161 4.50 -3.88 -13.27
N ASN A 162 3.61 -3.98 -14.27
CA ASN A 162 3.35 -5.21 -15.01
C ASN A 162 4.33 -5.46 -16.17
N SER A 163 5.04 -4.43 -16.64
CA SER A 163 6.15 -4.60 -17.60
C SER A 163 7.26 -5.48 -17.03
#